data_AF-A0A3L7RQR0-F1
#
_entry.id   AF-A0A3L7RQR0-F1
#
_cell.length_a   1.000
_cell.length_b   1.000
_cell.length_c   1.000
_cell.angle_alpha   90.00
_cell.angle_beta   90.00
_cell.angle_gamma   90.00
#
_symmetry.space_group_name_H-M   'P 1'
#
loop_
_entity.id
_entity.type
_entity.pdbx_description
1 polymer ?
#
loop_
_entity_poly.entity_id
_entity_poly.type
_entity_poly.pdbx_seq_one_letter_code
_entity_poly.pdbx_strand_id
1 'polypeptide(L)'
;MLLRVPQWDYNWQSPYNLGKPVRFPAGTRFEAECSYDNSAANPRNPFDPPQNVWHNETINDEMLLPMFTFASERPLDPKGDSFKQFYSTIVRSRFFRRQVDHRHKFVADADGNIIVSPDYDPDDHHY
;
A
#
# COMPACT_ATOMS: atom_id res chain seq x y z
N MET A 1 7.86 15.12 8.24
CA MET A 1 7.20 13.94 8.82
C MET A 1 5.90 14.38 9.48
N LEU A 2 4.75 13.82 9.07
CA LEU A 2 3.41 14.18 9.60
C LEU A 2 2.93 13.23 10.70
N LEU A 3 3.22 11.94 10.56
CA LEU A 3 2.82 10.89 11.47
C LEU A 3 3.92 9.82 11.48
N ARG A 4 4.23 9.29 12.66
CA ARG A 4 5.12 8.14 12.82
C ARG A 4 4.51 7.21 13.86
N VAL A 5 4.18 5.99 13.45
CA VAL A 5 3.60 4.97 14.33
C VAL A 5 4.53 3.77 14.33
N PRO A 6 5.58 3.75 15.19
CA PRO A 6 6.61 2.71 15.15
C PRO A 6 6.13 1.34 15.60
N GLN A 7 5.01 1.28 16.32
CA GLN A 7 4.37 0.05 16.81
C GLN A 7 2.91 0.07 16.38
N TRP A 8 2.69 0.16 15.08
CA TRP A 8 1.36 0.13 14.52
C TRP A 8 0.75 -1.27 14.71
N ASP A 9 -0.54 -1.31 15.01
CA ASP A 9 -1.32 -2.54 15.17
C ASP A 9 -2.42 -2.55 14.11
N TYR A 10 -2.57 -3.67 13.40
CA TYR A 10 -3.58 -3.84 12.35
C TYR A 10 -5.01 -3.59 12.82
N ASN A 11 -5.28 -3.79 14.11
CA ASN A 11 -6.58 -3.51 14.70
C ASN A 11 -6.89 -2.00 14.78
N TRP A 12 -5.92 -1.11 14.51
CA TRP A 12 -6.10 0.33 14.55
C TRP A 12 -6.38 0.91 13.16
N GLN A 13 -7.63 0.83 12.74
CA GLN A 13 -8.09 1.35 11.44
C GLN A 13 -8.80 2.72 11.52
N SER A 14 -8.60 3.45 12.61
CA SER A 14 -9.23 4.77 12.79
C SER A 14 -8.40 5.88 12.13
N PRO A 15 -9.05 6.92 11.57
CA PRO A 15 -8.35 8.06 11.02
C PRO A 15 -7.64 8.84 12.13
N TYR A 16 -6.40 9.27 11.87
CA TYR A 16 -5.67 10.18 12.75
C TYR A 16 -5.91 11.63 12.35
N ASN A 17 -6.53 12.41 13.24
CA ASN A 17 -6.70 13.84 13.04
C ASN A 17 -5.49 14.61 13.60
N LEU A 18 -4.93 15.51 12.80
CA LEU A 18 -3.84 16.38 13.27
C LEU A 18 -4.37 17.29 14.40
N GLY A 19 -3.62 17.39 15.50
CA GLY A 19 -4.00 18.22 16.65
C GLY A 19 -4.11 19.72 16.31
N LYS A 20 -3.45 20.17 15.23
CA LYS A 20 -3.61 21.50 14.65
C LYS A 20 -3.67 21.40 13.13
N PRO A 21 -4.51 22.21 12.44
CA PRO A 21 -4.52 22.25 10.98
C PRO A 21 -3.15 22.63 10.41
N VAL A 22 -2.74 21.94 9.34
CA VAL A 22 -1.52 22.26 8.60
C VAL A 22 -1.92 22.63 7.18
N ARG A 23 -1.43 23.79 6.69
CA ARG A 23 -1.62 24.19 5.29
C ARG A 23 -0.54 23.56 4.43
N PHE A 24 -0.95 22.98 3.31
CA PHE A 24 -0.06 22.37 2.33
C PHE A 24 -0.11 23.19 1.03
N PRO A 25 1.01 23.83 0.62
CA PRO A 25 1.07 24.55 -0.65
C PRO A 25 0.84 23.63 -1.85
N ALA A 26 0.41 24.22 -2.97
CA ALA A 26 0.32 23.51 -4.25
C ALA A 26 1.68 22.88 -4.61
N GLY A 27 1.65 21.64 -5.10
CA GLY A 27 2.87 20.88 -5.41
C GLY A 27 3.46 20.10 -4.23
N THR A 28 2.85 20.13 -3.05
CA THR A 28 3.27 19.27 -1.93
C THR A 28 3.17 17.80 -2.32
N ARG A 29 4.25 17.04 -2.07
CA ARG A 29 4.27 15.58 -2.21
C ARG A 29 4.02 14.91 -0.85
N PHE A 30 3.11 13.96 -0.83
CA PHE A 30 2.86 13.10 0.33
C PHE A 30 3.46 11.73 0.07
N GLU A 31 4.18 11.23 1.07
CA GLU A 31 4.87 9.95 1.03
C GLU A 31 4.50 9.18 2.28
N ALA A 32 4.25 7.88 2.11
CA ALA A 32 3.98 6.95 3.18
C ALA A 32 4.94 5.77 3.04
N GLU A 33 5.52 5.37 4.16
CA GLU A 33 6.42 4.23 4.26
C GLU A 33 5.89 3.33 5.37
N CYS A 34 5.84 2.02 5.11
CA CYS A 34 5.55 1.02 6.11
C CYS A 34 6.59 -0.09 6.03
N SER A 35 6.79 -0.78 7.15
CA SER A 35 7.65 -1.95 7.24
C SER A 35 6.81 -3.12 7.72
N TYR A 36 6.96 -4.27 7.07
CA TYR A 36 6.30 -5.53 7.43
C TYR A 36 7.33 -6.47 8.08
N ASP A 37 6.93 -7.16 9.14
CA ASP A 37 7.77 -8.14 9.83
C ASP A 37 7.25 -9.56 9.57
N ASN A 38 7.72 -10.16 8.48
CA ASN A 38 7.42 -11.54 8.11
C ASN A 38 8.46 -12.52 8.69
N SER A 39 9.23 -12.13 9.71
CA SER A 39 10.23 -13.03 10.29
C SER A 39 9.60 -14.17 11.10
N ALA A 40 10.33 -15.27 11.28
CA ALA A 40 9.94 -16.37 12.19
C ALA A 40 9.89 -15.92 13.66
N ALA A 41 10.53 -14.80 14.00
CA ALA A 41 10.56 -14.27 15.35
C ALA A 41 9.31 -13.44 15.69
N ASN A 42 8.52 -13.04 14.69
CA ASN A 42 7.26 -12.33 14.93
C ASN A 42 6.17 -13.32 15.36
N PRO A 43 5.72 -13.31 16.64
CA PRO A 43 4.69 -14.23 17.12
C PRO A 43 3.30 -13.95 16.52
N ARG A 44 3.13 -12.81 15.82
CA ARG A 44 1.90 -12.46 15.11
C ARG A 44 1.92 -12.89 13.65
N ASN A 45 3.03 -13.44 13.14
CA ASN A 45 3.09 -13.97 11.79
C ASN A 45 2.18 -15.21 11.70
N PRO A 46 1.14 -15.22 10.83
CA PRO A 46 0.24 -16.36 10.71
C PRO A 46 0.86 -17.56 10.00
N PHE A 47 2.08 -17.42 9.45
CA PHE A 47 2.74 -18.46 8.67
C PHE A 47 3.94 -19.05 9.40
N ASP A 48 3.93 -20.38 9.55
CA ASP A 48 5.04 -21.18 10.05
C ASP A 48 5.25 -22.42 9.14
N PRO A 49 6.32 -22.48 8.34
CA PRO A 49 7.44 -21.52 8.27
C PRO A 49 7.04 -20.20 7.59
N PRO A 50 7.79 -19.10 7.82
CA PRO A 50 7.58 -17.85 7.10
C PRO A 50 7.61 -18.01 5.59
N GLN A 51 6.76 -17.26 4.91
CA GLN A 51 6.68 -17.21 3.45
C GLN A 51 6.61 -15.78 2.95
N ASN A 52 6.79 -15.61 1.64
CA ASN A 52 6.60 -14.30 1.00
C ASN A 52 5.11 -13.95 0.97
N VAL A 53 4.78 -12.72 1.39
CA VAL A 53 3.42 -12.18 1.39
C VAL A 53 3.35 -11.01 0.41
N TRP A 54 2.27 -10.93 -0.35
CA TRP A 54 2.11 -9.98 -1.46
C TRP A 54 0.99 -9.00 -1.22
N HIS A 55 0.93 -7.97 -2.06
CA HIS A 55 -0.19 -7.03 -2.02
C HIS A 55 -1.45 -7.65 -2.60
N ASN A 56 -2.48 -7.85 -1.77
CA ASN A 56 -3.82 -8.25 -2.20
C ASN A 56 -4.87 -7.92 -1.11
N GLU A 57 -6.15 -8.20 -1.39
CA GLU A 57 -7.26 -7.92 -0.47
C GLU A 57 -7.66 -9.12 0.41
N THR A 58 -6.91 -10.24 0.35
CA THR A 58 -7.22 -11.41 1.18
C THR A 58 -6.69 -11.23 2.60
N ILE A 59 -7.25 -12.00 3.54
CA ILE A 59 -6.83 -11.95 4.96
C ILE A 59 -5.39 -12.41 5.21
N ASN A 60 -4.78 -13.05 4.23
CA ASN A 60 -3.45 -13.64 4.28
C ASN A 60 -2.41 -12.81 3.51
N ASP A 61 -2.85 -11.72 2.89
CA ASP A 61 -2.04 -10.82 2.08
C ASP A 61 -1.86 -9.46 2.78
N GLU A 62 -0.90 -8.68 2.29
CA GLU A 62 -0.56 -7.38 2.88
C GLU A 62 -1.17 -6.20 2.11
N MET A 63 -1.44 -5.11 2.82
CA MET A 63 -1.96 -3.88 2.22
C MET A 63 -1.33 -2.63 2.81
N LEU A 64 -0.86 -1.73 1.94
CA LEU A 64 -0.58 -0.34 2.30
C LEU A 64 -1.51 0.58 1.49
N LEU A 65 -2.53 1.13 2.15
CA LEU A 65 -3.44 2.11 1.57
C LEU A 65 -3.39 3.43 2.38
N PRO A 66 -2.46 4.35 2.08
CA PRO A 66 -2.37 5.61 2.78
C PRO A 66 -3.51 6.53 2.32
N MET A 67 -4.50 6.72 3.18
CA MET A 67 -5.63 7.61 2.92
C MET A 67 -5.42 8.97 3.57
N PHE A 68 -5.57 10.03 2.79
CA PHE A 68 -5.47 11.41 3.26
C PHE A 68 -6.80 12.14 3.05
N THR A 69 -7.26 12.84 4.08
CA THR A 69 -8.43 13.71 3.99
C THR A 69 -7.98 15.15 4.10
N PHE A 70 -8.41 15.98 3.15
CA PHE A 70 -8.05 17.40 3.09
C PHE A 70 -9.28 18.28 3.25
N ALA A 71 -9.11 19.37 3.99
CA ALA A 71 -10.04 20.49 3.99
C ALA A 71 -9.49 21.60 3.10
N SER A 72 -10.38 22.34 2.44
CA SER A 72 -10.01 23.48 1.62
C SER A 72 -11.08 24.56 1.67
N GLU A 73 -10.65 25.81 1.62
CA GLU A 73 -11.54 26.97 1.55
C GLU A 73 -12.29 27.05 0.22
N ARG A 74 -11.76 26.41 -0.82
CA ARG A 74 -12.39 26.27 -2.13
C ARG A 74 -12.61 24.78 -2.42
N PRO A 75 -13.65 24.41 -3.19
CA PRO A 75 -13.81 23.02 -3.60
C PRO A 75 -12.53 22.48 -4.24
N LEU A 76 -11.89 21.49 -3.60
CA LEU A 76 -10.75 20.75 -4.19
C LEU A 76 -11.20 19.95 -5.40
N ASP A 77 -12.46 19.52 -5.35
CA ASP A 77 -13.11 18.72 -6.37
C ASP A 77 -14.55 19.19 -6.56
N PRO A 78 -14.76 20.29 -7.31
CA PRO A 78 -16.10 20.84 -7.53
C PRO A 78 -17.04 19.87 -8.26
N LYS A 79 -16.52 18.80 -8.88
CA LYS A 79 -17.30 17.80 -9.62
C LYS A 79 -17.50 16.49 -8.85
N GLY A 80 -16.78 16.27 -7.75
CA GLY A 80 -16.81 15.03 -6.97
C GLY A 80 -16.17 13.83 -7.69
N ASP A 81 -15.36 14.08 -8.72
CA ASP A 81 -14.80 13.03 -9.58
C ASP A 81 -13.49 12.42 -9.05
N SER A 82 -12.88 12.96 -7.98
CA SER A 82 -11.56 12.54 -7.48
C SER A 82 -11.56 11.08 -7.02
N PHE A 83 -12.61 10.62 -6.34
CA PHE A 83 -12.71 9.23 -5.93
C PHE A 83 -12.91 8.30 -7.13
N LYS A 84 -13.74 8.72 -8.11
CA LYS A 84 -13.86 8.02 -9.40
C LYS A 84 -12.53 7.98 -10.15
N GLN A 85 -11.77 9.07 -10.16
CA GLN A 85 -10.46 9.14 -10.81
C GLN A 85 -9.44 8.27 -10.12
N PHE A 86 -9.38 8.28 -8.79
CA PHE A 86 -8.56 7.38 -7.98
C PHE A 86 -8.89 5.92 -8.29
N TYR A 87 -10.15 5.52 -8.18
CA TYR A 87 -10.58 4.15 -8.47
C TYR A 87 -10.32 3.78 -9.93
N SER A 88 -10.58 4.68 -10.88
CA SER A 88 -10.28 4.45 -12.29
C SER A 88 -8.78 4.30 -12.55
N THR A 89 -7.95 5.05 -11.80
CA THR A 89 -6.48 4.96 -11.89
C THR A 89 -5.99 3.63 -11.34
N ILE A 90 -6.53 3.17 -10.22
CA ILE A 90 -6.23 1.83 -9.68
C ILE A 90 -6.64 0.75 -10.67
N VAL A 91 -7.90 0.76 -11.14
CA VAL A 91 -8.43 -0.25 -12.06
C VAL A 91 -7.72 -0.27 -13.41
N ARG A 92 -7.30 0.91 -13.91
CA ARG A 92 -6.53 1.04 -15.17
C ARG A 92 -5.03 0.86 -14.98
N SER A 93 -4.52 0.92 -13.76
CA SER A 93 -3.10 0.75 -13.48
C SER A 93 -2.72 -0.69 -13.79
N ARG A 94 -1.92 -0.85 -14.86
CA ARG A 94 -1.32 -2.15 -15.18
C ARG A 94 -0.44 -2.64 -14.03
N PHE A 95 0.18 -1.74 -13.27
CA PHE A 95 0.95 -2.10 -12.09
C PHE A 95 0.05 -2.71 -11.01
N PHE A 96 -0.96 -1.98 -10.51
CA PHE A 96 -1.83 -2.47 -9.43
C PHE A 96 -2.60 -3.72 -9.85
N ARG A 97 -3.12 -3.75 -11.08
CA ARG A 97 -3.83 -4.93 -11.58
C ARG A 97 -2.93 -6.17 -11.64
N ARG A 98 -1.67 -6.02 -12.03
CA ARG A 98 -0.71 -7.15 -12.02
C ARG A 98 -0.21 -7.51 -10.63
N GLN A 99 -0.22 -6.59 -9.68
CA GLN A 99 0.02 -6.90 -8.26
C GLN A 99 -1.11 -7.77 -7.71
N VAL A 100 -2.35 -7.33 -7.88
CA VAL A 100 -3.57 -8.02 -7.37
C VAL A 100 -3.78 -9.37 -8.04
N ASP A 101 -3.56 -9.48 -9.36
CA ASP A 101 -3.65 -10.75 -10.08
C ASP A 101 -2.46 -11.70 -9.77
N HIS A 102 -1.60 -11.36 -8.81
CA HIS A 102 -0.34 -12.05 -8.49
C HIS A 102 0.59 -12.28 -9.70
N ARG A 103 0.41 -11.50 -10.77
CA ARG A 103 1.22 -11.59 -11.97
C ARG A 103 2.62 -11.09 -11.67
N HIS A 104 2.79 -9.91 -11.08
CA HIS A 104 4.12 -9.48 -10.62
C HIS A 104 4.47 -10.15 -9.29
N LYS A 105 5.12 -11.31 -9.38
CA LYS A 105 5.80 -11.91 -8.24
C LYS A 105 7.08 -11.13 -7.99
N PHE A 106 7.34 -10.75 -6.75
CA PHE A 106 8.68 -10.32 -6.36
C PHE A 106 9.37 -11.44 -5.56
N VAL A 107 10.66 -11.31 -5.31
CA VAL A 107 11.38 -12.14 -4.34
C VAL A 107 12.43 -11.27 -3.66
N ALA A 108 12.85 -11.65 -2.46
CA ALA A 108 14.09 -11.14 -1.92
C ALA A 108 15.26 -11.79 -2.67
N ASP A 109 16.19 -10.97 -3.17
CA ASP A 109 17.48 -11.48 -3.65
C ASP A 109 18.40 -11.87 -2.47
N ALA A 110 19.61 -12.35 -2.77
CA ALA A 110 20.58 -12.77 -1.75
C ALA A 110 21.01 -11.62 -0.81
N ASP A 111 20.85 -10.37 -1.24
CA ASP A 111 21.17 -9.16 -0.49
C ASP A 111 19.94 -8.61 0.28
N GLY A 112 18.78 -9.26 0.16
CA GLY A 112 17.53 -8.87 0.80
C GLY A 112 16.75 -7.78 0.06
N ASN A 113 17.14 -7.43 -1.17
CA ASN A 113 16.37 -6.47 -1.98
C ASN A 113 15.16 -7.15 -2.61
N ILE A 114 14.04 -6.44 -2.67
CA ILE A 114 12.84 -6.90 -3.37
C ILE A 114 13.03 -6.68 -4.88
N ILE A 115 13.22 -7.77 -5.62
CA ILE A 115 13.34 -7.78 -7.08
C ILE A 115 12.13 -8.46 -7.71
N VAL A 116 11.84 -8.19 -8.98
CA VAL A 116 10.86 -9.00 -9.72
C VAL A 116 11.38 -10.43 -9.77
N SER A 117 10.50 -11.39 -9.48
CA SER A 117 10.85 -12.80 -9.42
C SER A 117 11.47 -13.25 -10.75
N PRO A 118 12.58 -13.99 -10.76
CA PRO A 118 13.21 -14.45 -12.00
C PRO A 118 12.33 -15.38 -12.84
N ASP A 119 11.36 -16.06 -12.22
CA ASP A 119 10.34 -16.88 -12.88
C ASP A 119 9.09 -16.07 -13.29
N TYR A 120 9.13 -14.74 -13.17
CA TYR A 120 8.05 -13.89 -13.63
C TYR A 120 7.96 -13.91 -15.16
N ASP A 121 6.89 -14.52 -15.66
CA ASP A 121 6.50 -14.43 -17.07
C ASP A 121 5.45 -13.32 -17.25
N PRO A 122 5.77 -12.22 -17.96
CA PRO A 122 4.82 -11.16 -18.23
C PRO A 122 3.65 -11.57 -19.14
N ASP A 123 3.79 -12.67 -19.88
CA ASP A 123 2.84 -13.18 -20.85
C ASP A 123 2.07 -14.42 -20.34
N ASP A 124 2.37 -14.91 -19.13
CA ASP A 124 1.60 -15.98 -18.49
C ASP A 124 0.20 -15.46 -18.11
N HIS A 125 -0.81 -16.05 -18.76
CA HIS A 125 -2.22 -15.75 -18.59
C HIS A 125 -2.99 -16.93 -17.97
N HIS A 126 -2.32 -17.98 -17.53
CA HIS A 126 -2.94 -19.21 -17.03
C HIS A 126 -3.42 -19.10 -15.58
N TYR A 127 -4.54 -18.42 -15.32
CA TYR A 127 -5.34 -18.56 -14.09
C TYR A 127 -6.81 -18.30 -14.37
#